data_AF-A0A7R9W156-F1
#
_entry.id   AF-A0A7R9W156-F1
#
_cell.length_a   1.000
_cell.length_b   1.000
_cell.length_c   1.000
_cell.angle_alpha   90.00
_cell.angle_beta   90.00
_cell.angle_gamma   90.00
#
_symmetry.space_group_name_H-M   'P 1'
#
loop_
_entity.id
_entity.type
_entity.pdbx_description
1 polymer ?
#
loop_
_entity_poly.entity_id
_entity_poly.type
_entity_poly.pdbx_seq_one_letter_code
_entity_poly.pdbx_strand_id
1 'polypeptide(L)'
;MTNHFVSPPQMRVLWYLLHVVTLNPSDRRRGIVYVMNNRGCGWEQYDPATYRGLLAVPTKYMTSLARSFHHCHPGHLFHNLVPFLKLALGERMRKRFVAHSGSTEEVRRILARYGLGPEVVPSEL
;
A
#
# COMPACT_ATOMS: atom_id res chain seq x y z
N MET A 1 7.98 -26.09 17.89
CA MET A 1 7.74 -24.71 18.35
C MET A 1 7.05 -23.94 17.24
N THR A 2 5.72 -23.86 17.29
CA THR A 2 4.95 -23.04 16.35
C THR A 2 5.14 -21.58 16.74
N ASN A 3 5.98 -20.86 16.01
CA ASN A 3 6.01 -19.40 16.08
C ASN A 3 4.64 -18.89 15.64
N HIS A 4 3.75 -18.65 16.60
CA HIS A 4 2.54 -17.88 16.35
C HIS A 4 2.99 -16.46 16.03
N PHE A 5 3.18 -16.19 14.73
CA PHE A 5 3.33 -14.84 14.22
C PHE A 5 2.01 -14.12 14.52
N VAL A 6 1.91 -13.49 15.70
CA VAL A 6 0.82 -12.58 15.99
C VAL A 6 1.07 -11.37 15.09
N SER A 7 0.49 -11.41 13.91
CA SER A 7 0.56 -10.28 12.99
C SER A 7 -0.02 -9.05 13.70
N PRO A 8 0.65 -7.88 13.60
CA PRO A 8 0.14 -6.63 14.18
C PRO A 8 -1.34 -6.42 13.81
N PRO A 9 -2.17 -5.79 14.67
CA PRO A 9 -3.60 -5.62 14.40
C PRO A 9 -3.92 -5.10 12.99
N GLN A 10 -3.11 -4.17 12.48
CA GLN A 10 -3.20 -3.61 11.13
C GLN A 10 -3.01 -4.66 10.04
N MET A 11 -2.09 -5.61 10.23
CA MET A 11 -1.88 -6.72 9.30
C MET A 11 -3.06 -7.69 9.30
N ARG A 12 -3.71 -7.92 10.45
CA ARG A 12 -4.94 -8.74 10.49
C ARG A 12 -6.08 -8.09 9.72
N VAL A 13 -6.25 -6.78 9.87
CA VAL A 13 -7.25 -6.02 9.10
C VAL A 13 -6.95 -6.08 7.61
N LEU A 14 -5.69 -5.86 7.20
CA LEU A 14 -5.28 -5.98 5.81
C LEU A 14 -5.58 -7.37 5.25
N TRP A 15 -5.24 -8.43 6.00
CA TRP A 15 -5.53 -9.81 5.60
C TRP A 15 -7.01 -10.11 5.45
N TYR A 16 -7.84 -9.62 6.37
CA TYR A 16 -9.28 -9.76 6.29
C TYR A 16 -9.83 -9.07 5.04
N LEU A 17 -9.42 -7.82 4.77
CA LEU A 17 -9.86 -7.08 3.58
C LEU A 17 -9.43 -7.77 2.29
N LEU A 18 -8.18 -8.25 2.22
CA LEU A 18 -7.68 -9.04 1.10
C LEU A 18 -8.52 -10.30 0.88
N HIS A 19 -8.79 -11.05 1.96
CA HIS A 19 -9.62 -12.24 1.91
C HIS A 19 -11.00 -11.94 1.35
N VAL A 20 -11.70 -10.93 1.88
CA VAL A 20 -13.04 -10.51 1.44
C VAL A 20 -13.05 -10.15 -0.05
N VAL A 21 -12.09 -9.33 -0.52
CA VAL A 21 -12.01 -8.95 -1.93
C VAL A 21 -11.79 -10.16 -2.84
N THR A 22 -11.09 -11.20 -2.36
CA THR A 22 -10.85 -12.41 -3.15
C THR A 22 -12.03 -13.37 -3.24
N LEU A 23 -13.07 -13.20 -2.40
CA LEU A 23 -14.27 -14.04 -2.45
C LEU A 23 -15.07 -13.82 -3.73
N ASN A 24 -15.06 -12.59 -4.28
CA ASN A 24 -15.74 -12.28 -5.52
C ASN A 24 -14.79 -12.42 -6.72
N PRO A 25 -15.05 -13.34 -7.67
CA PRO A 25 -14.21 -13.49 -8.86
C PRO A 25 -14.11 -12.23 -9.74
N SER A 26 -15.14 -11.37 -9.78
CA SER A 26 -15.06 -10.11 -10.55
C SER A 26 -14.04 -9.16 -9.94
N ASP A 27 -14.03 -9.06 -8.62
CA ASP A 27 -13.22 -8.08 -7.89
C ASP A 27 -11.77 -8.56 -7.84
N ARG A 28 -11.56 -9.86 -7.66
CA ARG A 28 -10.24 -10.49 -7.81
C ARG A 28 -9.61 -10.21 -9.18
N ARG A 29 -10.41 -10.22 -10.26
CA ARG A 29 -9.91 -9.90 -11.61
C ARG A 29 -9.58 -8.42 -11.78
N ARG A 30 -10.40 -7.52 -11.23
CA ARG A 30 -10.14 -6.07 -11.25
C ARG A 30 -8.90 -5.71 -10.43
N GLY A 31 -8.72 -6.35 -9.29
CA GLY A 31 -7.63 -6.09 -8.36
C GLY A 31 -7.90 -4.86 -7.47
N ILE A 32 -6.88 -4.45 -6.73
CA ILE A 32 -6.96 -3.44 -5.67
C ILE A 32 -5.99 -2.29 -5.98
N VAL A 33 -6.44 -1.06 -5.80
CA VAL A 33 -5.60 0.13 -5.76
C VAL A 33 -5.47 0.57 -4.30
N TYR A 34 -4.24 0.67 -3.82
CA TYR A 34 -3.94 1.13 -2.47
C TYR A 34 -3.67 2.63 -2.51
N VAL A 35 -4.38 3.40 -1.69
CA VAL A 35 -4.14 4.83 -1.48
C VAL A 35 -3.76 5.01 -0.01
N MET A 36 -2.60 5.59 0.24
CA MET A 36 -2.04 5.77 1.58
C MET A 36 -1.74 7.25 1.81
N ASN A 37 -2.29 7.82 2.87
CA ASN A 37 -1.85 9.11 3.38
C ASN A 37 -0.63 8.88 4.29
N ASN A 38 0.53 9.36 3.86
CA ASN A 38 1.81 9.21 4.56
C ASN A 38 2.21 10.48 5.33
N ARG A 39 1.29 11.45 5.48
CA ARG A 39 1.53 12.64 6.28
C ARG A 39 1.85 12.26 7.73
N GLY A 40 2.96 12.79 8.24
CA GLY A 40 3.43 12.49 9.58
C GLY A 40 4.05 11.10 9.75
N CYS A 41 4.24 10.31 8.67
CA CYS A 41 5.05 9.10 8.76
C CYS A 41 6.55 9.44 8.84
N GLY A 42 7.11 9.32 10.04
CA GLY A 42 8.53 9.36 10.36
C GLY A 42 9.06 8.01 10.86
N TRP A 43 10.31 8.01 11.33
CA TRP A 43 11.00 6.82 11.83
C TRP A 43 10.39 6.31 13.15
N GLU A 44 9.75 7.19 13.89
CA GLU A 44 9.10 6.90 15.17
C GLU A 44 7.87 6.00 15.02
N GLN A 45 7.21 5.97 13.85
CA GLN A 45 6.13 5.02 13.55
C GLN A 45 6.62 3.77 12.78
N TYR A 46 7.93 3.62 12.58
CA TYR A 46 8.48 2.44 11.91
C TYR A 46 8.46 1.23 12.85
N ASP A 47 7.65 0.23 12.51
CA ASP A 47 7.67 -1.09 13.16
C ASP A 47 8.26 -2.16 12.23
N PRO A 48 9.48 -2.66 12.51
CA PRO A 48 10.09 -3.74 11.72
C PRO A 48 9.22 -4.99 11.60
N ALA A 49 8.40 -5.32 12.61
CA ALA A 49 7.56 -6.50 12.60
C ALA A 49 6.44 -6.38 11.55
N THR A 50 5.79 -5.22 11.48
CA THR A 50 4.81 -4.89 10.43
C THR A 50 5.42 -4.99 9.03
N TYR A 51 6.60 -4.40 8.80
CA TYR A 51 7.25 -4.46 7.48
C TYR A 51 7.72 -5.85 7.09
N ARG A 52 8.24 -6.64 8.04
CA ARG A 52 8.53 -8.07 7.80
C ARG A 52 7.26 -8.84 7.44
N GLY A 53 6.15 -8.57 8.12
CA GLY A 53 4.85 -9.16 7.81
C GLY A 53 4.36 -8.81 6.40
N LEU A 54 4.54 -7.56 5.96
CA LEU A 54 4.21 -7.10 4.61
C LEU A 54 5.09 -7.78 3.55
N LEU A 55 6.40 -7.92 3.83
CA LEU A 55 7.34 -8.59 2.93
C LEU A 55 7.16 -10.11 2.89
N ALA A 56 6.64 -10.71 3.96
CA ALA A 56 6.32 -12.14 4.01
C ALA A 56 5.09 -12.51 3.17
N VAL A 57 4.31 -11.53 2.69
CA VAL A 57 3.22 -11.80 1.76
C VAL A 57 3.80 -12.40 0.47
N PRO A 58 3.34 -13.57 0.01
CA PRO A 58 3.84 -14.16 -1.23
C PRO A 58 3.74 -13.15 -2.36
N THR A 59 4.87 -12.81 -3.01
CA THR A 59 4.93 -11.81 -4.08
C THR A 59 3.92 -12.13 -5.19
N LYS A 60 3.64 -13.41 -5.42
CA LYS A 60 2.61 -13.89 -6.36
C LYS A 60 1.19 -13.46 -5.99
N TYR A 61 0.86 -13.46 -4.70
CA TYR A 61 -0.43 -13.01 -4.20
C TYR A 61 -0.58 -11.50 -4.38
N MET A 62 0.42 -10.73 -3.92
CA MET A 62 0.46 -9.27 -4.08
C MET A 62 0.43 -8.84 -5.55
N THR A 63 1.18 -9.51 -6.43
CA THR A 63 1.22 -9.18 -7.86
C THR A 63 -0.08 -9.48 -8.59
N SER A 64 -0.87 -10.46 -8.12
CA SER A 64 -2.14 -10.80 -8.74
C SER A 64 -3.26 -9.83 -8.38
N LEU A 65 -3.26 -9.31 -7.15
CA LEU A 65 -4.31 -8.43 -6.64
C LEU A 65 -3.95 -6.95 -6.73
N ALA A 66 -2.74 -6.54 -6.37
CA ALA A 66 -2.40 -5.12 -6.30
C ALA A 66 -2.14 -4.53 -7.68
N ARG A 67 -2.94 -3.55 -8.09
CA ARG A 67 -2.80 -2.83 -9.38
C ARG A 67 -1.89 -1.62 -9.27
N SER A 68 -2.01 -0.85 -8.20
CA SER A 68 -1.20 0.34 -7.92
C SER A 68 -1.15 0.65 -6.43
N PHE A 69 -0.09 1.32 -6.00
CA PHE A 69 0.14 1.87 -4.66
C PHE A 69 0.41 3.36 -4.81
N HIS A 70 -0.53 4.18 -4.34
CA HIS A 70 -0.43 5.64 -4.34
C HIS A 70 -0.06 6.11 -2.94
N HIS A 71 1.18 6.56 -2.78
CA HIS A 71 1.69 7.14 -1.55
C HIS A 71 1.55 8.66 -1.61
N CYS A 72 0.69 9.21 -0.78
CA CYS A 72 0.36 10.63 -0.74
C CYS A 72 1.11 11.30 0.41
N HIS A 73 1.76 12.43 0.14
CA HIS A 73 2.62 13.13 1.12
C HIS A 73 3.70 12.22 1.71
N PRO A 74 4.53 11.54 0.89
CA PRO A 74 5.58 10.67 1.41
C PRO A 74 6.59 11.47 2.25
N GLY A 75 6.77 11.08 3.51
CA GLY A 75 7.85 11.56 4.36
C GLY A 75 9.21 10.90 4.06
N HIS A 76 10.25 11.31 4.78
CA HIS A 76 11.61 10.78 4.60
C HIS A 76 11.71 9.26 4.78
N LEU A 77 10.89 8.66 5.66
CA LEU A 77 10.87 7.21 5.84
C LEU A 77 10.56 6.47 4.53
N PHE A 78 9.61 6.97 3.75
CA PHE A 78 9.23 6.37 2.47
C PHE A 78 10.42 6.37 1.51
N HIS A 79 11.12 7.51 1.37
CA HIS A 79 12.28 7.63 0.49
C HIS A 79 13.42 6.68 0.86
N ASN A 80 13.61 6.40 2.15
CA ASN A 80 14.65 5.50 2.62
C ASN A 80 14.26 4.03 2.49
N LEU A 81 13.00 3.67 2.76
CA LEU A 81 12.57 2.27 2.84
C LEU A 81 12.16 1.68 1.50
N VAL A 82 11.55 2.50 0.64
CA VAL A 82 11.01 2.05 -0.65
C VAL A 82 12.05 1.44 -1.58
N PRO A 83 13.30 1.94 -1.69
CA PRO A 83 14.33 1.26 -2.48
C PRO A 83 14.52 -0.20 -2.07
N PHE A 84 14.54 -0.51 -0.77
CA PHE A 84 14.68 -1.87 -0.26
C PHE A 84 13.43 -2.72 -0.54
N LEU A 85 12.23 -2.17 -0.34
CA LEU A 85 10.98 -2.86 -0.70
C LEU A 85 10.93 -3.15 -2.20
N LYS A 86 11.34 -2.19 -3.03
CA LYS A 86 11.41 -2.30 -4.49
C LYS A 86 12.38 -3.39 -4.94
N LEU A 87 13.51 -3.57 -4.25
CA LEU A 87 14.44 -4.68 -4.52
C LEU A 87 13.79 -6.04 -4.26
N ALA A 88 13.05 -6.18 -3.15
CA ALA A 88 12.40 -7.44 -2.79
C ALA A 88 11.21 -7.79 -3.70
N LEU A 89 10.49 -6.80 -4.23
CA LEU A 89 9.20 -7.01 -4.93
C LEU A 89 9.32 -7.29 -6.44
N GLY A 90 10.52 -7.23 -7.03
CA GLY A 90 10.75 -7.47 -8.45
C GLY A 90 10.25 -6.33 -9.37
N GLU A 91 10.64 -6.35 -10.65
CA GLU A 91 10.42 -5.22 -11.57
C GLU A 91 8.93 -4.86 -11.80
N ARG A 92 8.06 -5.87 -11.89
CA ARG A 92 6.63 -5.67 -12.15
C ARG A 92 5.94 -4.88 -11.04
N MET A 93 6.26 -5.18 -9.78
CA MET A 93 5.69 -4.46 -8.64
C MET A 93 6.31 -3.08 -8.46
N ARG A 94 7.61 -2.92 -8.74
CA ARG A 94 8.29 -1.61 -8.65
C ARG A 94 7.56 -0.51 -9.43
N LYS A 95 7.06 -0.84 -10.62
CA LYS A 95 6.31 0.06 -11.50
C LYS A 95 4.92 0.44 -10.97
N ARG A 96 4.43 -0.27 -9.95
CA ARG A 96 3.12 -0.03 -9.31
C ARG A 96 3.20 0.90 -8.10
N PHE A 97 4.41 1.28 -7.64
CA PHE A 97 4.58 2.24 -6.55
C PHE A 97 4.71 3.65 -7.11
N VAL A 98 3.70 4.46 -6.87
CA VAL A 98 3.63 5.86 -7.30
C VAL A 98 3.58 6.74 -6.05
N ALA A 99 4.39 7.79 -6.03
CA ALA A 99 4.49 8.72 -4.93
C ALA A 99 4.05 10.12 -5.39
N HIS A 100 3.21 10.77 -4.58
CA HIS A 100 2.63 12.07 -4.87
C HIS A 100 2.97 13.02 -3.72
N SER A 101 3.77 14.03 -4.02
CA SER A 101 4.15 15.09 -3.07
C SER A 101 3.50 16.41 -3.48
N GLY A 102 3.31 17.31 -2.51
CA GLY A 102 2.66 18.61 -2.73
C GLY A 102 1.59 18.90 -1.67
N SER A 103 0.77 19.92 -1.92
CA SER A 103 -0.43 20.21 -1.14
C SER A 103 -1.51 19.14 -1.34
N THR A 104 -2.50 19.10 -0.46
CA THR A 104 -3.65 18.18 -0.58
C THR A 104 -4.37 18.37 -1.92
N GLU A 105 -4.56 19.62 -2.36
CA GLU A 105 -5.21 19.95 -3.64
C GLU A 105 -4.39 19.45 -4.84
N GLU A 106 -3.06 19.55 -4.78
CA GLU A 106 -2.17 19.04 -5.81
C GLU A 106 -2.23 17.52 -5.89
N VAL A 107 -2.11 16.83 -4.75
CA VAL A 107 -2.21 15.37 -4.68
C VAL A 107 -3.56 14.90 -5.21
N ARG A 108 -4.67 15.52 -4.79
CA ARG A 108 -6.02 15.17 -5.28
C ARG A 108 -6.17 15.39 -6.77
N ARG A 109 -5.62 16.48 -7.31
CA ARG A 109 -5.62 16.74 -8.76
C ARG A 109 -4.83 15.69 -9.54
N ILE A 110 -3.73 15.19 -8.98
CA ILE A 110 -2.95 14.10 -9.59
C ILE A 110 -3.73 12.79 -9.52
N LEU A 111 -4.31 12.44 -8.36
CA LEU A 111 -5.13 11.24 -8.18
C LEU A 111 -6.32 11.18 -9.14
N ALA A 112 -6.97 12.32 -9.39
CA ALA A 112 -8.07 12.41 -10.36
C ALA A 112 -7.66 11.95 -11.78
N ARG A 113 -6.38 12.14 -12.18
CA ARG A 113 -5.87 11.66 -13.48
C ARG A 113 -5.81 10.13 -13.58
N TYR A 114 -5.85 9.44 -12.44
CA TYR A 114 -5.93 7.98 -12.34
C TYR A 114 -7.38 7.47 -12.16
N GLY A 115 -8.37 8.36 -12.27
CA GLY A 115 -9.77 8.03 -11.96
C GLY A 115 -10.05 7.91 -10.45
N LEU A 116 -9.17 8.47 -9.61
CA LEU A 116 -9.34 8.55 -8.16
C LEU A 116 -9.80 9.95 -7.77
N GLY A 117 -11.06 10.27 -8.12
CA GLY A 117 -11.68 11.56 -7.87
C GLY A 117 -12.25 11.73 -6.46
N PRO A 118 -12.76 12.93 -6.11
CA PRO A 118 -13.28 13.25 -4.78
C PRO A 118 -14.41 12.34 -4.29
N GLU A 119 -15.07 11.62 -5.20
CA GLU A 119 -16.13 10.65 -4.91
C GLU A 119 -15.62 9.30 -4.37
N VAL A 120 -14.33 8.98 -4.57
CA VAL A 120 -13.73 7.72 -4.11
C VAL A 120 -12.59 7.89 -3.11
N VAL A 121 -12.04 9.09 -2.98
CA VAL A 121 -10.95 9.39 -2.02
C VAL A 121 -11.39 10.39 -0.95
N PRO A 122 -11.05 10.16 0.34
CA PRO A 122 -11.36 11.08 1.43
C PRO A 122 -10.82 12.49 1.22
N SER A 123 -11.48 13.49 1.80
CA SER A 123 -11.08 14.90 1.72
C SER A 123 -9.76 15.20 2.41
N GLU A 124 -9.41 14.42 3.43
CA GLU A 124 -8.27 14.65 4.32
C GLU A 124 -6.96 14.07 3.79
N LEU A 125 -6.96 13.56 2.55
CA LEU A 125 -5.76 13.02 1.91
C LEU A 125 -4.62 14.03 1.85
#